data_AF-A0AAN7WJ05-F1
#
_entry.id   AF-A0AAN7WJ05-F1
#
_cell.length_a   1.000
_cell.length_b   1.000
_cell.length_c   1.000
_cell.angle_alpha   90.00
_cell.angle_beta   90.00
_cell.angle_gamma   90.00
#
_symmetry.space_group_name_H-M   'P 1'
#
loop_
_entity.id
_entity.type
_entity.pdbx_description
1 polymer ?
#
loop_
_entity_poly.entity_id
_entity_poly.type
_entity_poly.pdbx_seq_one_letter_code
_entity_poly.pdbx_strand_id
1 'polypeptide(L)'
;METVTPASSLYTPLKRWQTRILRLSAGRGDDALSGDLLVADVVHMDGLALHDEGELVAYEAISYTWGRPMLTGDITVNGQHHSITPTLESALKHFRHHDKARYLWGMYN
;
A
#
# COMPACT_ATOMS: atom_id res chain seq x y z
N MET A 1 -14.07 -19.17 16.31
CA MET A 1 -14.37 -17.76 16.65
C MET A 1 -13.40 -16.90 15.86
N GLU A 2 -13.80 -16.50 14.66
CA GLU A 2 -12.99 -15.65 13.79
C GLU A 2 -13.21 -14.20 14.21
N THR A 3 -12.15 -13.54 14.67
CA THR A 3 -12.19 -12.13 15.05
C THR A 3 -12.22 -11.30 13.77
N VAL A 4 -13.38 -10.77 13.43
CA VAL A 4 -13.52 -9.75 12.38
C VAL A 4 -12.89 -8.46 12.92
N THR A 5 -11.67 -8.15 12.48
CA THR A 5 -11.03 -6.88 12.78
C THR A 5 -11.80 -5.77 12.05
N PRO A 6 -12.30 -4.73 12.75
CA PRO A 6 -13.06 -3.68 12.10
C PRO A 6 -12.16 -2.89 11.13
N ALA A 7 -12.76 -2.44 10.02
CA ALA A 7 -12.15 -1.62 8.99
C ALA A 7 -11.51 -0.30 9.51
N SER A 8 -11.73 0.08 10.78
CA SER A 8 -11.17 1.28 11.40
C SER A 8 -9.71 1.14 11.88
N SER A 9 -9.09 -0.03 11.74
CA SER A 9 -7.70 -0.26 12.20
C SER A 9 -6.63 0.20 11.20
N LEU A 10 -6.94 0.27 9.91
CA LEU A 10 -6.00 0.68 8.86
C LEU A 10 -5.75 2.20 8.83
N TYR A 11 -6.78 2.98 9.14
CA TYR A 11 -6.77 4.43 9.03
C TYR A 11 -6.79 5.10 10.41
N THR A 12 -5.69 4.99 11.15
CA THR A 12 -5.43 5.76 12.36
C THR A 12 -5.12 7.24 12.07
N PRO A 13 -5.39 8.18 13.00
CA PRO A 13 -4.98 9.57 12.82
C PRO A 13 -3.47 9.71 12.62
N LEU A 14 -3.06 10.47 11.61
CA LEU A 14 -1.65 10.77 11.32
C LEU A 14 -1.26 12.12 11.93
N LYS A 15 0.02 12.27 12.29
CA LYS A 15 0.60 13.58 12.59
C LYS A 15 0.76 14.41 11.31
N ARG A 16 0.96 15.72 11.43
CA ARG A 16 1.06 16.65 10.27
C ARG A 16 2.21 16.33 9.30
N TRP A 17 3.23 15.62 9.77
CA TRP A 17 4.41 15.24 9.00
C TRP A 17 4.40 13.75 8.62
N GLN A 18 3.27 13.06 8.80
CA GLN A 18 3.15 11.64 8.51
C GLN A 18 2.29 11.38 7.28
N THR A 19 2.67 10.34 6.55
CA THR A 19 1.92 9.79 5.41
C THR A 19 1.77 8.29 5.57
N ARG A 20 0.92 7.69 4.73
CA ARG A 20 0.81 6.25 4.57
C ARG A 20 1.58 5.79 3.35
N ILE A 21 2.25 4.67 3.47
CA ILE A 21 2.93 4.02 2.36
C ILE A 21 2.55 2.54 2.30
N LEU A 22 2.25 2.06 1.10
CA LEU A 22 2.00 0.64 0.87
C LEU A 22 3.35 -0.05 0.67
N ARG A 23 3.71 -0.96 1.57
CA ARG A 23 4.75 -1.96 1.35
C ARG A 23 4.13 -3.13 0.60
N LEU A 24 4.29 -3.16 -0.71
CA LEU A 24 3.83 -4.24 -1.56
C LEU A 24 4.80 -5.42 -1.47
N SER A 25 4.29 -6.60 -1.11
CA SER A 25 5.07 -7.83 -1.02
C SER A 25 5.58 -8.31 -2.38
N ALA A 26 6.72 -9.00 -2.36
CA ALA A 26 7.24 -9.66 -3.54
C ALA A 26 6.28 -10.74 -4.06
N GLY A 27 6.30 -11.00 -5.36
CA GLY A 27 5.47 -12.03 -5.99
C GLY A 27 5.67 -12.07 -7.50
N ARG A 28 5.13 -13.09 -8.16
CA ARG A 28 5.30 -13.31 -9.60
C ARG A 28 3.96 -13.29 -10.33
N GLY A 29 3.98 -12.79 -11.57
CA GLY A 29 2.85 -12.87 -12.50
C GLY A 29 1.50 -12.54 -11.83
N ASP A 30 0.64 -13.54 -11.76
CA ASP A 30 -0.73 -13.45 -11.23
C ASP A 30 -0.90 -13.88 -9.78
N ASP A 31 0.21 -14.07 -9.02
CA ASP A 31 0.13 -14.32 -7.58
C ASP A 31 -0.75 -13.26 -6.90
N ALA A 32 -1.49 -13.65 -5.88
CA ALA A 32 -2.34 -12.73 -5.12
C ALA A 32 -1.52 -11.54 -4.59
N LEU A 33 -2.07 -10.34 -4.70
CA LEU A 33 -1.42 -9.14 -4.16
C LEU A 33 -1.56 -9.14 -2.64
N SER A 34 -0.46 -8.87 -1.95
CA SER A 34 -0.44 -8.67 -0.51
C SER A 34 0.56 -7.58 -0.11
N GLY A 35 0.36 -6.99 1.05
CA GLY A 35 1.27 -5.99 1.59
C GLY A 35 0.82 -5.43 2.91
N ASP A 36 1.55 -4.41 3.34
CA ASP A 36 1.28 -3.71 4.60
C ASP A 36 1.15 -2.21 4.36
N LEU A 37 0.20 -1.58 5.05
CA LEU A 37 0.03 -0.14 5.07
C LEU A 37 0.77 0.43 6.28
N LEU A 38 1.91 1.06 6.01
CA LEU A 38 2.81 1.58 7.03
C LEU A 38 2.63 3.09 7.19
N VAL A 39 2.86 3.58 8.41
CA VAL A 39 3.02 5.02 8.67
C VAL A 39 4.48 5.39 8.41
N ALA A 40 4.69 6.46 7.66
CA ALA A 40 6.01 6.98 7.38
C ALA A 40 6.08 8.48 7.70
N ASP A 41 7.21 8.91 8.27
CA ASP A 41 7.52 10.30 8.51
C ASP A 41 8.13 10.94 7.25
N VAL A 42 7.60 12.10 6.88
CA VAL A 42 8.14 12.96 5.82
C VAL A 42 9.34 13.70 6.39
N VAL A 43 10.52 13.42 5.82
CA VAL A 43 11.80 13.93 6.30
C VAL A 43 12.44 14.88 5.28
N HIS A 44 13.45 15.64 5.70
CA HIS A 44 14.20 16.55 4.82
C HIS A 44 15.28 15.84 3.98
N MET A 45 15.24 14.50 3.91
CA MET A 45 16.18 13.65 3.17
C MET A 45 15.46 12.97 2.01
N ASP A 46 16.23 12.35 1.10
CA ASP A 46 15.65 11.57 0.02
C ASP A 46 14.93 10.33 0.56
N GLY A 47 13.64 10.21 0.24
CA GLY A 47 12.78 9.09 0.64
C GLY A 47 11.84 9.41 1.81
N LEU A 48 11.37 8.37 2.48
CA LEU A 48 10.50 8.45 3.66
C LEU A 48 11.07 7.59 4.78
N ALA A 49 10.94 8.05 6.03
CA ALA A 49 11.34 7.26 7.18
C ALA A 49 10.15 6.40 7.65
N LEU A 50 10.27 5.08 7.64
CA LEU A 50 9.26 4.19 8.20
C LEU A 50 9.16 4.45 9.71
N HIS A 51 7.97 4.81 10.20
CA HIS A 51 7.83 5.38 11.55
C HIS A 51 8.29 4.42 12.65
N ASP A 52 7.92 3.14 12.52
CA ASP A 52 8.21 2.12 13.53
C ASP A 52 9.58 1.44 13.30
N GLU A 53 10.09 1.44 12.07
CA GLU A 53 11.34 0.76 11.69
C GLU A 53 12.55 1.71 11.72
N GLY A 54 12.34 3.02 11.60
CA GLY A 54 13.41 4.03 11.52
C GLY A 54 14.22 3.99 10.22
N GLU A 55 13.82 3.17 9.25
CA GLU A 55 14.51 2.99 7.97
C GLU A 55 14.07 4.01 6.93
N LEU A 56 15.02 4.55 6.15
CA LEU A 56 14.72 5.37 4.98
C LEU A 56 14.46 4.49 3.77
N VAL A 57 13.30 4.69 3.14
CA VAL A 57 12.90 3.96 1.94
C VAL A 57 12.68 4.89 0.76
N ALA A 58 13.22 4.48 -0.38
CA ALA A 58 12.81 5.02 -1.67
C ALA A 58 11.42 4.50 -2.02
N TYR A 59 10.58 5.37 -2.58
CA TYR A 59 9.21 5.03 -2.93
C TYR A 59 8.87 5.45 -4.36
N GLU A 60 7.86 4.80 -4.92
CA GLU A 60 7.28 5.16 -6.20
C GLU A 60 5.91 5.80 -5.96
N ALA A 61 5.65 6.93 -6.59
CA ALA A 61 4.35 7.57 -6.53
C ALA A 61 3.42 6.94 -7.58
N ILE A 62 2.24 6.52 -7.17
CA ILE A 62 1.20 6.02 -8.05
C ILE A 62 0.01 6.99 -8.07
N SER A 63 -0.33 7.46 -9.28
CA SER A 63 -1.56 8.21 -9.54
C SER A 63 -2.44 7.34 -10.41
N TYR A 64 -3.59 6.91 -9.89
CA TYR A 64 -4.55 6.13 -10.66
C TYR A 64 -5.82 6.94 -10.90
N THR A 65 -6.38 6.79 -12.11
CA THR A 65 -7.59 7.51 -12.51
C THR A 65 -8.84 6.91 -11.87
N TRP A 66 -9.75 7.77 -11.45
CA TRP A 66 -11.13 7.43 -11.05
C TRP A 66 -11.95 7.03 -12.30
N GLY A 67 -11.81 5.78 -12.73
CA GLY A 67 -12.73 5.15 -13.69
C GLY A 67 -14.01 4.69 -13.00
N ARG A 68 -14.93 4.07 -13.74
CA ARG A 68 -16.09 3.40 -13.10
C ARG A 68 -15.57 2.41 -12.05
N PRO A 69 -16.01 2.52 -10.77
CA PRO A 69 -15.53 1.66 -9.70
C PRO A 69 -16.19 0.28 -9.83
N MET A 70 -15.72 -0.52 -10.79
CA MET A 70 -15.89 -1.96 -10.73
C MET A 70 -14.74 -2.49 -9.89
N LEU A 71 -15.01 -2.78 -8.63
CA LEU A 71 -14.04 -3.37 -7.70
C LEU A 71 -14.05 -4.88 -7.91
N THR A 72 -13.27 -5.36 -8.88
CA THR A 72 -13.19 -6.78 -9.24
C THR A 72 -11.78 -7.36 -9.10
N GLY A 73 -10.79 -6.53 -8.76
CA GLY A 73 -9.47 -6.99 -8.36
C GLY A 73 -9.34 -7.02 -6.84
N ASP A 74 -8.33 -7.72 -6.33
CA ASP A 74 -8.21 -7.96 -4.89
C ASP A 74 -6.78 -7.77 -4.38
N ILE A 75 -6.67 -7.29 -3.14
CA ILE A 75 -5.41 -7.18 -2.40
C ILE A 75 -5.63 -7.48 -0.92
N THR A 76 -4.68 -8.18 -0.31
CA THR A 76 -4.63 -8.34 1.15
C THR A 76 -3.70 -7.31 1.77
N VAL A 77 -4.21 -6.40 2.60
CA VAL A 77 -3.41 -5.36 3.28
C VAL A 77 -3.53 -5.53 4.80
N ASN A 78 -2.40 -5.61 5.51
CA ASN A 78 -2.37 -5.88 6.96
C ASN A 78 -3.20 -7.13 7.33
N GLY A 79 -3.17 -8.16 6.48
CA GLY A 79 -3.96 -9.40 6.64
C GLY A 79 -5.46 -9.26 6.36
N GLN A 80 -5.96 -8.09 5.95
CA GLN A 80 -7.37 -7.86 5.60
C GLN A 80 -7.56 -7.81 4.09
N HIS A 81 -8.64 -8.43 3.61
CA HIS A 81 -8.98 -8.46 2.19
C HIS A 81 -9.67 -7.17 1.75
N HIS A 82 -9.22 -6.58 0.64
CA HIS A 82 -9.77 -5.38 0.05
C HIS A 82 -9.98 -5.55 -1.45
N SER A 83 -11.16 -5.17 -1.93
CA SER A 83 -11.43 -5.09 -3.36
C SER A 83 -10.98 -3.75 -3.93
N ILE A 84 -10.28 -3.80 -5.06
CA ILE A 84 -9.67 -2.68 -5.76
C ILE A 84 -10.10 -2.65 -7.22
N THR A 85 -9.84 -1.53 -7.89
CA THR A 85 -10.10 -1.44 -9.33
C THR A 85 -9.11 -2.33 -10.09
N PRO A 86 -9.50 -2.90 -11.25
CA PRO A 86 -8.60 -3.63 -12.14
C PRO A 86 -7.38 -2.81 -12.56
N THR A 87 -7.55 -1.50 -12.71
CA THR A 87 -6.46 -0.58 -13.05
C THR A 87 -5.42 -0.50 -11.94
N LEU A 88 -5.86 -0.46 -10.68
CA LEU A 88 -4.97 -0.47 -9.53
C LEU A 88 -4.31 -1.85 -9.39
N GLU A 89 -5.06 -2.94 -9.52
CA GLU A 89 -4.51 -4.30 -9.48
C GLU A 89 -3.40 -4.48 -10.54
N SER A 90 -3.68 -4.09 -11.78
CA SER A 90 -2.72 -4.16 -12.88
C SER A 90 -1.48 -3.30 -12.61
N ALA A 91 -1.66 -2.07 -12.12
CA ALA A 91 -0.54 -1.20 -11.75
C ALA A 91 0.31 -1.83 -10.63
N LEU A 92 -0.31 -2.34 -9.56
CA LEU A 92 0.40 -2.98 -8.45
C LEU A 92 1.16 -4.22 -8.92
N LYS A 93 0.55 -5.08 -9.75
CA LYS A 93 1.26 -6.22 -10.36
C LYS A 93 2.44 -5.79 -11.23
N HIS A 94 2.36 -4.65 -11.90
CA HIS A 94 3.46 -4.10 -12.69
C HIS A 94 4.61 -3.58 -11.83
N PHE A 95 4.30 -2.89 -10.73
CA PHE A 95 5.33 -2.42 -9.78
C PHE A 95 5.96 -3.57 -8.99
N ARG A 96 5.19 -4.63 -8.71
CA ARG A 96 5.62 -5.77 -7.91
C ARG A 96 6.91 -6.38 -8.45
N HIS A 97 7.91 -6.47 -7.57
CA HIS A 97 9.15 -7.16 -7.89
C HIS A 97 9.08 -8.63 -7.44
N HIS A 98 9.87 -9.50 -8.08
CA HIS A 98 9.77 -10.95 -7.86
C HIS A 98 10.43 -11.45 -6.57
N ASP A 99 11.37 -10.69 -6.00
CA ASP A 99 12.19 -11.09 -4.85
C ASP A 99 12.27 -10.04 -3.72
N LYS A 100 11.72 -8.83 -3.91
CA LYS A 100 11.78 -7.74 -2.92
C LYS A 100 10.50 -6.95 -2.84
N ALA A 101 10.24 -6.40 -1.66
CA ALA A 101 9.13 -5.48 -1.44
C ALA A 101 9.34 -4.17 -2.22
N ARG A 102 8.22 -3.51 -2.55
CA ARG A 102 8.20 -2.18 -3.17
C ARG A 102 7.38 -1.24 -2.30
N TYR A 103 7.82 0.01 -2.20
CA TYR A 103 7.15 1.02 -1.39
C TYR A 103 6.42 1.98 -2.32
N LEU A 104 5.10 2.02 -2.22
CA LEU A 104 4.24 2.78 -3.11
C LEU A 104 3.46 3.82 -2.33
N TRP A 105 3.58 5.07 -2.74
CA TRP A 105 2.77 6.17 -2.21
C TRP A 105 1.66 6.50 -3.20
N GLY A 106 0.41 6.54 -2.73
CA GLY A 106 -0.76 6.82 -3.56
C GLY A 106 -1.51 8.06 -3.10
N MET A 107 -2.06 8.80 -4.07
CA MET A 107 -2.99 9.88 -3.79
C MET A 107 -4.42 9.31 -3.74
N TYR A 108 -4.95 9.11 -2.54
CA TYR A 108 -6.40 9.05 -2.34
C TYR A 108 -6.93 10.48 -2.52
N ASN A 109 -7.82 10.70 -3.47
CA ASN A 109 -8.58 11.94 -3.61
C ASN A 109 -10.03 11.64 -3.28
#